data_AF-A0A968UVC9-F1
#
_entry.id   AF-A0A968UVC9-F1
#
_cell.length_a   1.000
_cell.length_b   1.000
_cell.length_c   1.000
_cell.angle_alpha   90.00
_cell.angle_beta   90.00
_cell.angle_gamma   90.00
#
_symmetry.space_group_name_H-M   'P 1'
#
loop_
_entity.id
_entity.type
_entity.pdbx_description
1 polymer ?
#
loop_
_entity_poly.entity_id
_entity_poly.type
_entity_poly.pdbx_seq_one_letter_code
_entity_poly.pdbx_strand_id
1 'polypeptide(L)'
;MLNWREYPFVRLVLPLFMGIVLSDNIPMPLGIAVGIGLVSIVLAIGLSFQSNFRFQPLFGIFASLSILAIGYIIAVRHVELNHEDHFKRHLSEKNKILGWVYDVPEVKNWIKSSW
;
A
#
# COMPACT_ATOMS: atom_id res chain seq x y z
N MET A 1 -1.16 -19.42 -27.34
CA MET A 1 -1.28 -19.78 -25.91
C MET A 1 -0.14 -19.09 -25.18
N LEU A 2 -0.44 -18.14 -24.28
CA LEU A 2 0.61 -17.40 -23.55
C LEU A 2 1.14 -18.28 -22.42
N ASN A 3 2.45 -18.56 -22.41
CA ASN A 3 3.08 -19.37 -21.39
C ASN A 3 3.37 -18.53 -20.14
N TRP A 4 2.39 -18.37 -19.25
CA TRP A 4 2.52 -17.61 -18.00
C TRP A 4 3.65 -18.09 -17.07
N ARG A 5 4.20 -19.28 -17.33
CA ARG A 5 5.36 -19.83 -16.61
C ARG A 5 6.67 -19.10 -16.94
N GLU A 6 6.77 -18.46 -18.10
CA GLU A 6 7.98 -17.77 -18.58
C GLU A 6 8.12 -16.33 -18.09
N TYR A 7 7.08 -15.78 -17.46
CA TYR A 7 7.09 -14.40 -16.97
C TYR A 7 7.23 -14.36 -15.44
N PRO A 8 8.43 -14.56 -14.88
CA PRO A 8 8.66 -14.45 -13.44
C PRO A 8 8.31 -13.06 -12.92
N PHE A 9 8.42 -12.04 -13.77
CA PHE A 9 8.00 -10.67 -13.49
C PHE A 9 6.54 -10.56 -13.03
N VAL A 10 5.62 -11.26 -13.73
CA VAL A 10 4.19 -11.22 -13.42
C VAL A 10 3.91 -11.76 -12.02
N ARG A 11 4.68 -12.77 -11.58
CA ARG A 11 4.54 -13.36 -10.24
C ARG A 11 4.99 -12.44 -9.11
N LEU A 12 5.81 -11.44 -9.40
CA LEU A 12 6.23 -10.43 -8.42
C LEU A 12 5.31 -9.22 -8.46
N VAL A 13 4.95 -8.78 -9.67
CA VAL A 13 4.21 -7.53 -9.88
C VAL A 13 2.75 -7.66 -9.49
N LEU A 14 2.10 -8.80 -9.78
CA LEU A 14 0.71 -9.02 -9.37
C LEU A 14 0.52 -8.91 -7.86
N PRO A 15 1.24 -9.66 -7.00
CA PRO A 15 1.06 -9.55 -5.57
C PRO A 15 1.46 -8.17 -5.04
N LEU A 16 2.49 -7.53 -5.60
CA LEU A 16 2.88 -6.17 -5.21
C LEU A 16 1.74 -5.17 -5.49
N PHE A 17 1.20 -5.20 -6.71
CA PHE A 17 0.11 -4.33 -7.12
C PHE A 17 -1.17 -4.61 -6.31
N MET A 18 -1.48 -5.89 -6.07
CA MET A 18 -2.57 -6.27 -5.16
C MET A 18 -2.35 -5.71 -3.76
N GLY A 19 -1.12 -5.76 -3.22
CA GLY A 19 -0.79 -5.19 -1.92
C GLY A 19 -1.07 -3.69 -1.84
N ILE A 20 -0.71 -2.95 -2.89
CA ILE A 20 -1.00 -1.52 -3.02
C ILE A 20 -2.51 -1.28 -3.06
N VAL A 21 -3.26 -1.98 -3.91
CA VAL A 21 -4.73 -1.81 -3.97
C VAL A 21 -5.40 -2.20 -2.65
N LEU A 22 -4.85 -3.20 -1.94
CA LEU A 22 -5.38 -3.67 -0.67
C LEU A 22 -5.23 -2.64 0.45
N SER A 23 -4.22 -1.76 0.39
CA SER A 23 -4.03 -0.71 1.41
C SER A 23 -5.19 0.26 1.49
N ASP A 24 -5.87 0.49 0.37
CA ASP A 24 -6.97 1.44 0.30
C ASP A 24 -8.29 0.82 0.78
N ASN A 25 -8.42 -0.50 0.68
CA ASN A 25 -9.65 -1.22 0.99
C ASN A 25 -9.67 -1.80 2.41
N ILE A 26 -8.51 -2.16 2.96
CA ILE A 26 -8.38 -2.82 4.26
C ILE A 26 -7.48 -1.97 5.16
N PRO A 27 -8.04 -1.17 6.08
CA PRO A 27 -7.25 -0.45 7.06
C PRO A 27 -6.71 -1.44 8.11
N MET A 28 -5.49 -1.91 7.91
CA MET A 28 -4.76 -2.76 8.85
C MET A 28 -3.61 -1.97 9.50
N PRO A 29 -3.40 -2.09 10.83
CA PRO A 29 -2.24 -1.51 11.52
C PRO A 29 -0.93 -1.94 10.87
N LEU A 30 -0.02 -0.98 10.68
CA LEU A 30 1.27 -1.20 10.03
C LEU A 30 2.07 -2.34 10.69
N GLY A 31 2.04 -2.45 12.02
CA GLY A 31 2.72 -3.53 12.75
C GLY A 31 2.23 -4.93 12.40
N ILE A 32 0.92 -5.09 12.13
CA ILE A 32 0.35 -6.39 11.72
C ILE A 32 0.80 -6.73 10.31
N ALA A 33 0.75 -5.77 9.38
CA ALA A 33 1.22 -5.98 8.00
C ALA A 33 2.71 -6.33 7.95
N VAL A 34 3.54 -5.66 8.75
CA VAL A 34 4.97 -5.98 8.92
C VAL A 34 5.15 -7.38 9.50
N GLY A 35 4.39 -7.74 10.54
CA GLY A 35 4.42 -9.06 11.15
C GLY A 35 4.09 -10.17 10.14
N ILE A 36 3.01 -10.01 9.36
CA ILE A 36 2.63 -10.95 8.28
C ILE A 36 3.76 -11.09 7.27
N GLY A 37 4.33 -9.98 6.81
CA GLY A 37 5.44 -9.98 5.86
C GLY A 37 6.70 -10.68 6.39
N LEU A 38 7.05 -10.47 7.66
CA LEU A 38 8.20 -11.14 8.28
C LEU A 38 7.98 -12.65 8.43
N VAL A 39 6.81 -13.06 8.92
CA VAL A 39 6.46 -14.47 9.06
C VAL A 39 6.46 -15.17 7.70
N SER A 40 5.90 -14.53 6.66
CA SER A 40 5.91 -15.10 5.32
C SER A 40 7.31 -15.23 4.74
N ILE A 41 8.22 -14.27 5.02
CA ILE A 41 9.63 -14.36 4.60
C ILE A 41 10.32 -15.52 5.31
N VAL A 42 10.16 -15.65 6.63
CA VAL A 42 10.78 -16.74 7.40
C VAL A 42 10.31 -18.11 6.89
N LEU A 43 9.00 -18.26 6.61
CA LEU A 43 8.45 -19.49 6.05
C LEU A 43 8.96 -19.76 4.63
N ALA A 44 9.05 -18.74 3.78
CA ALA A 44 9.62 -18.89 2.43
C ALA A 44 11.08 -19.35 2.49
N ILE A 45 11.90 -18.75 3.37
CA ILE A 45 13.30 -19.12 3.57
C ILE A 45 13.41 -20.56 4.08
N GLY A 46 12.65 -20.92 5.12
CA GLY A 46 12.65 -22.27 5.67
C GLY A 46 12.27 -23.35 4.65
N LEU A 47 11.31 -23.05 3.77
CA LEU A 47 10.92 -23.94 2.69
C LEU A 47 11.94 -23.99 1.55
N SER A 48 12.71 -22.90 1.32
CA SER A 48 13.77 -22.88 0.31
C SER A 48 14.92 -23.84 0.63
N PHE A 49 15.16 -24.16 1.91
CA PHE A 49 16.16 -25.14 2.32
C PHE A 49 15.69 -26.59 2.16
N GLN A 50 14.40 -26.82 1.90
CA GLN A 50 13.89 -28.16 1.65
C GLN A 50 14.07 -28.50 0.17
N SER A 51 15.03 -29.38 -0.14
CA SER A 51 15.32 -29.91 -1.49
C SER A 51 14.13 -30.67 -2.13
N ASN A 52 13.06 -30.92 -1.36
CA ASN A 52 11.88 -31.62 -1.84
C ASN A 52 11.01 -30.74 -2.72
N PHE A 53 10.91 -31.12 -4.00
CA PHE A 53 10.04 -30.51 -5.02
C PHE A 53 8.55 -30.41 -4.61
N ARG A 54 8.13 -31.20 -3.61
CA ARG A 54 6.78 -31.22 -3.06
C ARG A 54 6.36 -29.90 -2.41
N PHE A 55 7.30 -29.08 -1.93
CA PHE A 55 7.02 -27.82 -1.23
C PHE A 55 7.17 -26.56 -2.10
N GLN A 56 7.49 -26.71 -3.39
CA GLN A 56 7.56 -25.58 -4.34
C GLN A 56 6.32 -24.67 -4.36
N PRO A 57 5.06 -25.17 -4.35
CA PRO A 57 3.91 -24.28 -4.37
C PRO A 57 3.77 -23.48 -3.06
N LEU A 58 4.12 -24.08 -1.92
CA LEU A 58 4.11 -23.40 -0.63
C LEU A 58 5.13 -22.27 -0.59
N PHE A 59 6.35 -22.51 -1.08
CA PHE A 59 7.34 -21.45 -1.27
C PHE A 59 6.78 -20.29 -2.10
N GLY A 60 6.14 -20.59 -3.24
CA GLY A 60 5.55 -19.57 -4.11
C GLY A 60 4.45 -18.75 -3.43
N ILE A 61 3.62 -19.38 -2.60
CA ILE A 61 2.57 -18.71 -1.82
C ILE A 61 3.21 -17.75 -0.81
N PHE A 62 4.15 -18.22 0.01
CA PHE A 62 4.78 -17.38 1.04
C PHE A 62 5.64 -16.26 0.44
N ALA A 63 6.32 -16.50 -0.68
CA ALA A 63 7.03 -15.46 -1.41
C ALA A 63 6.06 -14.38 -1.92
N SER A 64 4.93 -14.79 -2.51
CA SER A 64 3.91 -13.87 -3.01
C SER A 64 3.26 -13.05 -1.87
N LEU A 65 2.97 -13.69 -0.73
CA LEU A 65 2.46 -13.02 0.47
C LEU A 65 3.44 -11.97 1.00
N SER A 66 4.73 -12.27 0.98
CA SER A 66 5.79 -11.34 1.40
C SER A 66 5.80 -10.10 0.51
N ILE A 67 5.70 -10.29 -0.82
CA ILE A 67 5.68 -9.20 -1.79
C ILE A 67 4.40 -8.37 -1.67
N LEU A 68 3.26 -9.03 -1.43
CA LEU A 68 1.99 -8.36 -1.16
C LEU A 68 2.08 -7.48 0.09
N ALA A 69 2.64 -8.01 1.19
CA ALA A 69 2.85 -7.24 2.41
C ALA A 69 3.76 -6.02 2.16
N ILE A 70 4.82 -6.17 1.36
CA ILE A 70 5.68 -5.06 0.96
C ILE A 70 4.90 -3.99 0.19
N GLY A 71 4.11 -4.39 -0.82
CA GLY A 71 3.27 -3.47 -1.58
C GLY A 71 2.30 -2.69 -0.69
N TYR A 72 1.65 -3.39 0.24
CA TYR A 72 0.76 -2.79 1.24
C TYR A 72 1.50 -1.78 2.14
N ILE A 73 2.67 -2.15 2.67
CA ILE A 73 3.47 -1.28 3.56
C ILE A 73 3.93 -0.01 2.83
N ILE A 74 4.38 -0.15 1.57
CA ILE A 74 4.82 0.98 0.75
C ILE A 74 3.67 1.97 0.59
N ALA A 75 2.49 1.47 0.21
CA ALA A 75 1.31 2.30 0.01
C ALA A 75 0.87 2.97 1.31
N VAL A 76 0.73 2.22 2.41
CA VAL A 76 0.34 2.78 3.72
C VAL A 76 1.29 3.87 4.21
N ARG A 77 2.60 3.75 3.95
CA ARG A 77 3.60 4.76 4.35
C ARG A 77 3.60 6.01 3.45
N HIS A 78 3.31 5.88 2.17
CA HIS A 78 3.33 7.00 1.21
C HIS A 78 1.98 7.67 1.03
N VAL A 79 0.90 7.09 1.53
CA VAL A 79 -0.41 7.72 1.57
C VAL A 79 -0.36 8.89 2.57
N GLU A 80 -0.42 10.11 2.05
CA GLU A 80 -0.48 11.36 2.83
C GLU A 80 -1.64 11.38 3.83
N LEU A 81 -2.74 10.65 3.57
CA LEU A 81 -3.89 10.52 4.48
C LEU A 81 -3.53 9.92 5.85
N ASN A 82 -2.40 9.18 5.94
CA ASN A 82 -1.88 8.60 7.18
C ASN A 82 -0.77 9.44 7.82
N HIS A 83 -0.35 10.55 7.21
CA HIS A 83 0.66 11.44 7.79
C HIS A 83 0.09 12.08 9.06
N GLU A 84 0.91 12.18 10.11
CA GLU A 84 0.44 12.70 11.41
C GLU A 84 -0.08 14.14 11.30
N ASP A 85 0.50 14.92 10.38
CA ASP A 85 0.12 16.30 10.08
C ASP A 85 -1.05 16.43 9.08
N HIS A 86 -1.69 15.33 8.68
CA HIS A 86 -2.78 15.41 7.71
C HIS A 86 -4.01 16.11 8.33
N PHE A 87 -4.52 17.13 7.64
CA PHE A 87 -5.62 18.03 8.06
C PHE A 87 -6.85 17.29 8.61
N LYS A 88 -7.10 16.08 8.10
CA LYS A 88 -8.20 15.19 8.50
C LYS A 88 -8.19 14.85 10.01
N ARG A 89 -7.04 14.82 10.68
CA ARG A 89 -6.93 14.60 12.15
C ARG A 89 -7.16 15.86 12.98
N HIS A 90 -6.97 17.04 12.39
CA HIS A 90 -7.20 18.34 13.04
C HIS A 90 -8.64 18.86 12.85
N LEU A 91 -9.41 18.28 11.93
CA LEU A 91 -10.86 18.49 11.78
C LEU A 91 -11.63 17.69 12.83
N SER A 92 -11.69 18.21 14.06
CA SER A 92 -12.65 17.74 15.07
C SER A 92 -14.07 17.89 14.52
N GLU A 93 -14.91 16.85 14.60
CA GLU A 93 -16.30 16.87 14.09
C GLU A 93 -17.13 18.03 14.63
N LYS A 94 -16.70 18.59 15.77
CA LYS A 94 -17.32 19.75 16.42
C LYS A 94 -17.16 21.07 15.65
N ASN A 95 -16.19 21.18 14.74
CA ASN A 95 -15.85 22.42 14.02
C ASN A 95 -15.91 22.25 12.50
N LYS A 96 -16.82 21.41 11.98
CA LYS A 96 -17.12 21.37 10.53
C LYS A 96 -18.04 22.55 10.18
N ILE A 97 -17.47 23.68 9.79
CA ILE A 97 -18.23 24.78 9.19
C ILE A 97 -18.29 24.54 7.67
N LEU A 98 -19.45 24.13 7.18
CA LEU A 98 -19.74 24.06 5.76
C LEU A 98 -20.25 25.43 5.31
N GLY A 99 -19.41 26.16 4.58
CA GLY A 99 -19.76 27.41 3.93
C GLY A 99 -19.97 27.21 2.44
N TRP A 100 -21.06 27.78 1.91
CA TRP A 100 -21.26 27.89 0.47
C TRP A 100 -20.68 29.23 0.02
N VAL A 101 -19.74 29.22 -0.92
CA VAL A 101 -19.20 30.44 -1.54
C VAL A 101 -20.04 30.70 -2.78
N TYR A 102 -20.91 31.71 -2.70
CA TYR A 102 -21.79 32.10 -3.80
C TYR A 102 -21.14 33.08 -4.78
N ASP A 103 -20.16 33.86 -4.31
CA ASP A 103 -19.43 34.82 -5.14
C ASP A 103 -18.01 34.33 -5.40
N VAL A 104 -17.76 33.94 -6.65
CA VAL A 104 -16.40 33.80 -7.16
C VAL A 104 -15.88 35.22 -7.37
N PRO A 105 -14.81 35.66 -6.68
CA PRO A 105 -14.26 36.98 -6.96
C PRO A 105 -13.78 37.01 -8.41
N GLU A 106 -14.25 37.98 -9.20
CA GLU A 106 -13.64 38.30 -10.49
C GLU A 106 -12.24 38.87 -10.25
N VAL A 107 -11.25 37.99 -10.12
CA VAL A 107 -9.87 38.37 -9.81
C VAL A 107 -9.24 39.06 -11.02
N LYS A 108 -9.15 40.40 -10.98
CA LYS A 108 -8.38 41.18 -11.98
C LYS A 108 -6.93 41.49 -11.58
N ASN A 109 -6.48 41.17 -10.37
CA ASN A 109 -5.09 41.42 -9.96
C ASN A 109 -4.56 40.33 -9.04
N TRP A 110 -3.72 39.46 -9.59
CA TRP A 110 -2.90 38.52 -8.83
C TRP A 110 -1.74 39.27 -8.18
N ILE A 111 -1.71 39.36 -6.85
CA ILE A 111 -0.49 39.71 -6.14
C ILE A 111 0.40 38.45 -6.15
N LYS A 112 1.55 38.57 -6.81
CA LYS A 112 2.67 37.63 -6.75
C LYS A 112 3.10 37.48 -5.28
N SER A 113 2.82 36.34 -4.65
CA SER A 113 3.54 35.97 -3.43
C SER A 113 4.90 35.40 -3.84
N SER A 114 5.95 36.21 -3.66
CA SER A 114 7.33 35.78 -3.71
C SER A 114 7.67 34.96 -2.47
N TRP A 115 8.18 33.76 -2.72
CA TRP A 115 9.03 32.87 -1.90
C TRP A 115 9.20 33.16 -0.41
#